data_AF-A0A3D0ZXZ6-F1
#
_entry.id   AF-A0A3D0ZXZ6-F1
#
_cell.length_a   1.000
_cell.length_b   1.000
_cell.length_c   1.000
_cell.angle_alpha   90.00
_cell.angle_beta   90.00
_cell.angle_gamma   90.00
#
_symmetry.space_group_name_H-M   'P 1'
#
loop_
_entity.id
_entity.type
_entity.pdbx_description
1 polymer ?
#
loop_
_entity_poly.entity_id
_entity_poly.type
_entity_poly.pdbx_seq_one_letter_code
_entity_poly.pdbx_strand_id
1 'polypeptide(L)'
;MRNNRVVKFVEVVQNNSSTGSSYHLQEVFINPNHIVYIRNASWLKAQLNEGNLPGGLDGRQSFSTIHLSRGSTGIDINVVGEPSAVREKIGIPSQQELLQG
;
A
#
# COMPACT_ATOMS: atom_id res chain seq x y z
N MET A 1 26.85 8.07 2.82
CA MET A 1 25.71 8.97 2.49
C MET A 1 24.45 8.10 2.43
N ARG A 2 23.44 8.33 3.27
CA ARG A 2 22.16 7.60 3.17
C ARG A 2 21.37 8.19 2.00
N ASN A 3 21.19 7.45 0.91
CA ASN A 3 20.32 7.88 -0.17
C ASN A 3 18.89 8.01 0.38
N ASN A 4 18.40 9.25 0.49
CA ASN A 4 17.02 9.54 0.86
C ASN A 4 16.10 9.28 -0.35
N ARG A 5 15.94 8.01 -0.72
CA ARG A 5 15.09 7.59 -1.83
C ARG A 5 13.64 7.54 -1.35
N VAL A 6 12.77 8.30 -1.99
CA VAL A 6 11.32 8.17 -1.86
C VAL A 6 10.77 7.44 -3.08
N VAL A 7 9.75 6.61 -2.87
CA VAL A 7 9.11 5.82 -3.93
C VAL A 7 7.64 6.22 -4.03
N LYS A 8 7.20 6.52 -5.25
CA LYS A 8 5.81 6.92 -5.54
C LYS A 8 4.89 5.69 -5.64
N PHE A 9 3.74 5.76 -5.01
CA PHE A 9 2.64 4.80 -5.10
C PHE A 9 1.32 5.51 -5.40
N VAL A 10 0.31 4.72 -5.77
CA VAL A 10 -1.09 5.17 -5.81
C VAL A 10 -1.74 4.67 -4.54
N GLU A 11 -2.19 5.57 -3.69
CA GLU A 11 -2.90 5.30 -2.45
C GLU A 11 -4.41 5.21 -2.71
N VAL A 12 -5.07 4.28 -2.02
CA VAL A 12 -6.53 4.23 -1.88
C VAL A 12 -6.89 4.83 -0.52
N VAL A 13 -7.46 6.03 -0.54
CA VAL A 13 -7.86 6.77 0.66
C VAL A 13 -9.33 6.54 0.94
N GLN A 14 -9.65 6.12 2.17
CA GLN A 14 -11.01 5.99 2.66
C GLN A 14 -11.39 7.23 3.46
N ASN A 15 -12.42 7.94 2.99
CA ASN A 15 -13.06 9.03 3.70
C ASN A 15 -14.32 8.50 4.38
N ASN A 16 -14.28 8.36 5.70
CA ASN A 16 -15.44 7.99 6.51
C ASN A 16 -16.26 9.23 6.83
N SER A 17 -17.56 9.17 6.54
CA SER A 17 -18.54 10.21 6.84
C SER A 17 -19.72 9.60 7.59
N SER A 18 -20.58 10.44 8.18
CA SER A 18 -21.79 9.98 8.85
C SER A 18 -22.78 9.24 7.94
N THR A 19 -22.69 9.46 6.62
CA THR A 19 -23.57 8.84 5.61
C THR A 19 -22.93 7.64 4.90
N GLY A 20 -21.68 7.28 5.24
CA GLY A 20 -20.98 6.13 4.66
C GLY A 20 -19.49 6.37 4.40
N SER A 21 -18.85 5.38 3.79
CA SER A 21 -17.46 5.46 3.33
C SER A 21 -17.42 5.85 1.86
N SER A 22 -16.54 6.79 1.51
CA SER A 22 -16.18 7.09 0.13
C SER A 22 -14.69 6.85 -0.09
N TYR A 23 -14.31 6.49 -1.31
CA TYR A 23 -12.94 6.17 -1.66
C TYR A 23 -12.45 7.11 -2.75
N HIS A 24 -11.18 7.48 -2.71
CA HIS A 24 -10.51 8.18 -3.81
C HIS A 24 -9.07 7.70 -3.96
N LEU A 25 -8.48 7.98 -5.13
CA LEU A 25 -7.08 7.67 -5.42
C LEU A 25 -6.24 8.93 -5.34
N GLN A 26 -5.05 8.82 -4.76
CA GLN A 26 -4.06 9.89 -4.79
C GLN A 26 -2.64 9.34 -4.93
N GLU A 27 -1.69 10.21 -5.27
CA GLU A 27 -0.28 9.84 -5.24
C GLU A 27 0.26 9.97 -3.81
N VAL A 28 1.08 8.99 -3.40
CA VAL A 28 1.79 9.02 -2.12
C VAL A 28 3.26 8.69 -2.32
N PHE A 29 4.14 9.39 -1.58
CA PHE A 29 5.58 9.19 -1.63
C PHE A 29 6.03 8.59 -0.30
N ILE A 30 6.57 7.38 -0.35
CA ILE A 30 6.94 6.61 0.84
C ILE A 30 8.46 6.51 0.92
N ASN A 31 9.01 6.79 2.11
CA ASN A 31 10.41 6.52 2.43
C ASN A 31 10.53 5.06 2.90
N PRO A 32 11.22 4.18 2.15
CA PRO A 32 11.33 2.77 2.51
C PRO A 32 11.99 2.50 3.86
N ASN A 33 12.84 3.41 4.35
CA ASN A 33 13.55 3.25 5.63
C ASN A 33 12.62 3.24 6.85
N HIS A 34 11.37 3.67 6.68
CA HIS A 34 10.37 3.72 7.74
C HIS A 34 9.31 2.62 7.64
N ILE A 35 9.40 1.75 6.61
CA ILE A 35 8.48 0.63 6.44
C ILE A 35 8.77 -0.43 7.48
N VAL A 36 7.75 -0.78 8.25
CA VAL A 36 7.80 -1.86 9.26
C VAL A 36 7.33 -3.17 8.64
N TYR A 37 6.19 -3.15 7.95
CA TYR A 37 5.67 -4.33 7.25
C TYR A 37 4.84 -3.95 6.02
N ILE A 38 4.68 -4.94 5.14
CA ILE A 38 3.79 -4.88 3.96
C ILE A 38 2.93 -6.14 3.97
N ARG A 39 1.61 -5.98 3.92
CA ARG A 39 0.66 -7.11 3.86
C ARG A 39 -0.37 -6.90 2.77
N ASN A 40 -1.06 -7.98 2.39
CA ASN A 40 -2.20 -7.90 1.47
C ASN A 40 -3.36 -7.12 2.12
N ALA A 41 -3.97 -6.20 1.37
CA ALA A 41 -5.17 -5.49 1.76
C ALA A 41 -6.42 -6.14 1.13
N SER A 42 -6.73 -7.38 1.51
CA SER A 42 -7.82 -8.18 0.92
C SER A 42 -9.20 -7.51 1.04
N TRP A 43 -9.40 -6.66 2.05
CA TRP A 43 -10.65 -5.91 2.23
C TRP A 43 -10.88 -4.90 1.09
N LEU A 44 -9.82 -4.28 0.55
CA LEU A 44 -9.96 -3.41 -0.62
C LEU A 44 -10.33 -4.18 -1.89
N LYS A 45 -9.91 -5.44 -1.99
CA LYS A 45 -10.36 -6.30 -3.10
C LYS A 45 -11.86 -6.55 -3.03
N ALA A 46 -12.41 -6.75 -1.83
CA ALA A 46 -13.87 -6.84 -1.64
C ALA A 46 -14.55 -5.52 -2.06
N GLN A 47 -14.02 -4.37 -1.62
CA GLN A 47 -14.57 -3.07 -2.00
C GLN A 47 -14.52 -2.79 -3.50
N LEU A 48 -13.48 -3.27 -4.21
CA LEU A 48 -13.39 -3.19 -5.66
C LEU A 48 -14.48 -4.04 -6.33
N ASN A 49 -14.66 -5.27 -5.87
CA ASN A 49 -15.66 -6.20 -6.41
C ASN A 49 -17.11 -5.73 -6.16
N GLU A 50 -17.33 -5.03 -5.04
CA GLU A 50 -18.61 -4.40 -4.69
C GLU A 50 -18.87 -3.10 -5.49
N GLY A 51 -17.86 -2.58 -6.20
CA GLY A 51 -17.97 -1.34 -6.97
C GLY A 51 -17.86 -0.06 -6.13
N ASN A 52 -17.37 -0.15 -4.88
CA ASN A 52 -17.23 1.00 -3.97
C ASN A 52 -15.97 1.84 -4.26
N LEU A 53 -14.95 1.24 -4.90
CA LEU A 53 -13.74 1.97 -5.27
C LEU A 53 -13.96 2.86 -6.50
N PRO A 54 -13.15 3.92 -6.69
CA PRO A 54 -13.27 4.80 -7.86
C PRO A 54 -13.18 4.02 -9.18
N GLY A 55 -13.95 4.48 -10.17
CA GLY A 55 -13.91 3.93 -11.52
C GLY A 55 -12.54 4.02 -12.18
N GLY A 56 -12.30 3.18 -13.18
CA GLY A 56 -11.01 3.09 -13.89
C GLY A 56 -10.00 2.12 -13.27
N LEU A 57 -10.31 1.51 -12.13
CA LEU A 57 -9.55 0.37 -11.60
C LEU A 57 -9.95 -0.92 -12.31
N ASP A 58 -8.95 -1.66 -12.79
CA ASP A 58 -9.16 -3.01 -13.34
C ASP A 58 -9.56 -3.97 -12.21
N GLY A 59 -10.58 -4.80 -12.43
CA GLY A 59 -11.06 -5.78 -11.44
C GLY A 59 -9.98 -6.78 -10.98
N ARG A 60 -8.88 -6.92 -11.73
CA ARG A 60 -7.72 -7.76 -11.40
C ARG A 60 -6.70 -7.07 -10.49
N GLN A 61 -6.86 -5.78 -10.18
CA GLN A 61 -5.97 -5.06 -9.29
C GLN A 61 -5.89 -5.73 -7.91
N SER A 62 -4.69 -5.71 -7.34
CA SER A 62 -4.39 -6.16 -5.99
C SER A 62 -4.01 -4.95 -5.14
N PHE A 63 -4.12 -5.07 -3.83
CA PHE A 63 -3.85 -3.98 -2.90
C PHE A 63 -2.95 -4.45 -1.76
N SER A 64 -2.15 -3.52 -1.24
CA SER A 64 -1.26 -3.77 -0.11
C SER A 64 -1.40 -2.69 0.94
N THR A 65 -1.36 -3.08 2.22
CA THR A 65 -1.18 -2.14 3.32
C THR A 65 0.31 -2.06 3.65
N ILE A 66 0.86 -0.85 3.59
CA ILE A 66 2.21 -0.51 4.04
C ILE A 66 2.08 0.14 5.41
N HIS A 67 2.71 -0.45 6.42
CA HIS A 67 2.78 0.14 7.74
C HIS A 67 4.08 0.90 7.93
N LEU A 68 3.97 2.19 8.26
CA LEU A 68 5.11 3.07 8.49
C LEU A 68 5.27 3.37 9.98
N SER A 69 6.52 3.41 10.44
CA SER A 69 6.85 3.95 11.76
C SER A 69 6.95 5.48 11.69
N ARG A 70 6.14 6.19 12.49
CA ARG A 70 6.16 7.64 12.62
C ARG A 70 6.23 8.05 14.10
N GLY A 71 7.43 8.01 14.68
CA GLY A 71 7.64 8.35 16.09
C GLY A 71 6.97 7.32 17.00
N SER A 72 6.06 7.77 17.88
CA SER A 72 5.33 6.89 18.82
C SER A 72 4.10 6.21 18.22
N THR A 73 3.69 6.56 17.00
CA THR A 73 2.52 5.97 16.33
C THR A 73 2.88 5.44 14.95
N GLY A 74 2.17 4.40 14.53
CA GLY A 74 2.25 3.87 13.17
C GLY A 74 1.16 4.46 12.28
N ILE A 75 1.39 4.46 10.97
CA ILE A 75 0.38 4.83 9.97
C ILE A 75 0.29 3.69 8.94
N ASP A 76 -0.94 3.28 8.65
CA ASP A 76 -1.25 2.36 7.55
C ASP A 76 -1.58 3.16 6.29
N ILE A 77 -0.90 2.83 5.19
CA ILE A 77 -1.17 3.38 3.86
C ILE A 77 -1.57 2.21 2.96
N ASN A 78 -2.76 2.30 2.36
CA ASN A 78 -3.21 1.28 1.44
C ASN A 78 -2.88 1.70 0.00
N VAL A 79 -2.10 0.88 -0.70
CA VAL A 79 -1.63 1.18 -2.05
C VAL A 79 -2.14 0.17 -3.07
N VAL A 80 -2.25 0.61 -4.32
CA VAL A 80 -2.48 -0.27 -5.47
C VAL A 80 -1.19 -1.04 -5.76
N GLY A 81 -1.31 -2.37 -5.83
CA GLY A 81 -0.22 -3.30 -6.05
C GLY A 81 -0.25 -4.45 -5.06
N GLU A 82 0.18 -5.63 -5.52
CA GLU A 82 0.40 -6.79 -4.68
C GLU A 82 1.68 -6.67 -3.83
N PRO A 83 1.77 -7.34 -2.66
CA PRO A 83 2.88 -7.13 -1.74
C PRO A 83 4.26 -7.43 -2.33
N SER A 84 4.37 -8.39 -3.25
CA SER A 84 5.61 -8.71 -3.98
C SER A 84 6.08 -7.55 -4.84
N ALA A 85 5.20 -7.02 -5.70
CA ALA A 85 5.51 -5.88 -6.56
C ALA A 85 5.84 -4.62 -5.76
N VAL A 86 5.14 -4.38 -4.64
CA VAL A 86 5.45 -3.26 -3.74
C VAL A 86 6.86 -3.41 -3.15
N ARG A 87 7.22 -4.61 -2.65
CA ARG A 87 8.55 -4.92 -2.10
C ARG A 87 9.67 -4.73 -3.14
N GLU A 88 9.48 -5.26 -4.34
CA GLU A 88 10.43 -5.11 -5.44
C GLU A 88 10.67 -3.63 -5.77
N LYS A 89 9.60 -2.83 -5.86
CA LYS A 89 9.69 -1.41 -6.19
C LYS A 89 10.50 -0.60 -5.17
N ILE A 90 10.42 -0.95 -3.88
CA ILE A 90 11.18 -0.31 -2.80
C ILE A 90 12.56 -0.95 -2.55
N GLY A 91 12.86 -2.07 -3.21
CA GLY A 91 14.12 -2.80 -3.04
C GLY A 91 14.22 -3.62 -1.75
N ILE A 92 13.09 -4.06 -1.18
CA ILE A 92 13.09 -5.07 -0.12
C ILE A 92 13.11 -6.44 -0.79
N PRO A 93 14.15 -7.27 -0.57
CA PRO A 93 14.25 -8.59 -1.19
C PRO A 93 13.07 -9.47 -0.80
N SER A 94 12.69 -10.36 -1.71
CA SER A 94 11.64 -11.33 -1.44
C SER A 94 12.14 -12.36 -0.42
N GLN A 95 11.24 -12.92 0.40
CA GLN A 95 11.62 -13.92 1.42
C GLN A 95 12.35 -15.15 0.81
N GLN A 96 12.19 -15.41 -0.49
CA GLN A 96 12.91 -16.46 -1.23
C GLN A 96 14.41 -16.18 -1.36
N GLU A 97 14.83 -14.91 -1.40
CA GLU A 97 16.26 -14.53 -1.43
C GLU A 97 16.92 -14.65 -0.03
N LEU A 98 16.13 -14.61 1.04
CA LEU A 98 16.61 -14.73 2.42
C LEU A 98 16.78 -16.19 2.90
N LEU A 99 16.33 -17.18 2.11
CA LEU A 99 16.40 -18.61 2.44
C LEU A 99 17.62 -19.32 1.84
N GLN A 100 18.57 -18.60 1.24
CA GLN A 100 19.85 -19.14 0.81
C GLN A 100 20.85 -19.09 1.98
N GLY A 101 20.67 -19.99 2.95
CA GLY A 101 21.56 -20.21 4.09
C GLY A 101 22.26 -21.56 4.01
#